data_AF-A0A7J5W115-F1
#
_entry.id   AF-A0A7J5W115-F1
#
_cell.length_a   1.000
_cell.length_b   1.000
_cell.length_c   1.000
_cell.angle_alpha   90.00
_cell.angle_beta   90.00
_cell.angle_gamma   90.00
#
_symmetry.space_group_name_H-M   'P 1'
#
loop_
_entity.id
_entity.type
_entity.pdbx_description
1 polymer ?
#
loop_
_entity_poly.entity_id
_entity_poly.type
_entity_poly.pdbx_seq_one_letter_code
_entity_poly.pdbx_strand_id
1 'polypeptide(L)'
;MYKSSSMTFVYKYLFTPVWGGVILIGIITSWNANDAFSYDWSRGVALLFVWAMAWMLIMMVRLKSVEAKQDHLVIKSFREQKTVDYKDIEWVSQLAMINPVMISLKYFDKESGESKKILIMPGMSSQMFNFNFLKELEMTTFIRERVIAFKPDYSKELEPSRWIPAGLLLITGLPIMLIMNFYFMNNF
;
A
#
# COMPACT_ATOMS: atom_id res chain seq x y z
N MET A 1 -22.73 -5.39 5.64
CA MET A 1 -22.02 -5.25 4.34
C MET A 1 -20.88 -4.27 4.57
N TYR A 2 -19.64 -4.63 4.24
CA TYR A 2 -18.48 -3.75 4.40
C TYR A 2 -18.02 -3.23 3.03
N LYS A 3 -17.55 -1.98 2.99
CA LYS A 3 -17.08 -1.34 1.76
C LYS A 3 -15.73 -0.68 1.95
N SER A 4 -14.93 -0.66 0.90
CA SER A 4 -13.69 0.11 0.82
C SER A 4 -13.96 1.62 0.93
N SER A 5 -13.01 2.35 1.49
CA SER A 5 -13.09 3.81 1.64
C SER A 5 -13.20 4.53 0.28
N SER A 6 -13.99 5.62 0.22
CA SER A 6 -14.00 6.55 -0.92
C SER A 6 -12.64 7.22 -1.14
N MET A 7 -11.79 7.30 -0.10
CA MET A 7 -10.42 7.79 -0.18
C MET A 7 -9.51 6.92 -1.05
N THR A 8 -9.93 5.70 -1.41
CA THR A 8 -9.22 4.84 -2.37
C THR A 8 -8.95 5.59 -3.68
N PHE A 9 -9.90 6.40 -4.16
CA PHE A 9 -9.73 7.21 -5.36
C PHE A 9 -8.70 8.33 -5.13
N VAL A 10 -8.80 9.05 -4.01
CA VAL A 10 -7.88 10.14 -3.64
C VAL A 10 -6.43 9.62 -3.58
N TYR A 11 -6.21 8.50 -2.89
CA TYR A 11 -4.89 7.87 -2.80
C TYR A 11 -4.35 7.41 -4.16
N LYS A 12 -5.23 7.03 -5.08
CA LYS A 12 -4.84 6.53 -6.39
C LYS A 12 -4.62 7.63 -7.45
N TYR A 13 -5.17 8.82 -7.29
CA TYR A 13 -5.10 9.83 -8.35
C TYR A 13 -4.55 11.19 -7.90
N LEU A 14 -4.69 11.55 -6.63
CA LEU A 14 -4.23 12.84 -6.11
C LEU A 14 -2.82 12.77 -5.51
N PHE A 15 -2.41 11.63 -4.96
CA PHE A 15 -1.08 11.53 -4.34
C PHE A 15 0.04 11.58 -5.40
N THR A 16 -0.06 10.87 -6.53
CA THR A 16 1.04 10.85 -7.53
C THR A 16 1.40 12.25 -8.06
N PRO A 17 0.45 13.11 -8.47
CA PRO A 17 0.80 14.46 -8.91
C PRO A 17 1.45 15.32 -7.82
N VAL A 18 0.99 15.21 -6.56
CA VAL A 18 1.56 15.94 -5.42
C VAL A 18 3.01 15.53 -5.20
N TRP A 19 3.30 14.24 -5.17
CA TRP A 19 4.66 13.72 -5.02
C TRP A 19 5.56 14.10 -6.21
N GLY A 20 5.03 14.02 -7.43
CA GLY A 20 5.73 14.49 -8.63
C GLY A 20 6.08 15.98 -8.56
N GLY A 21 5.17 16.81 -8.04
CA GLY A 21 5.43 18.23 -7.79
C GLY A 21 6.57 18.47 -6.81
N VAL A 22 6.62 17.72 -5.69
CA VAL A 22 7.72 17.84 -4.72
C VAL A 22 9.06 17.43 -5.33
N ILE A 23 9.09 16.37 -6.14
CA ILE A 23 10.31 15.95 -6.86
C ILE A 23 10.78 17.07 -7.81
N LEU A 24 9.86 17.65 -8.59
CA LEU A 24 10.19 18.76 -9.51
C LEU A 24 10.73 19.97 -8.75
N ILE A 25 10.10 20.35 -7.62
CA ILE A 25 10.61 21.42 -6.77
C ILE A 25 12.03 21.10 -6.28
N GLY A 26 12.27 19.88 -5.79
CA GLY A 26 13.61 19.46 -5.34
C GLY A 26 14.67 19.51 -6.44
N ILE A 27 14.32 19.16 -7.67
CA ILE A 27 15.22 19.29 -8.83
C ILE A 27 15.50 20.76 -9.15
N ILE A 28 14.47 21.60 -9.19
CA ILE A 28 14.59 23.04 -9.48
C ILE A 28 15.44 23.73 -8.40
N THR A 29 15.21 23.44 -7.11
CA THR A 29 16.00 24.02 -6.03
C THR A 29 17.45 23.53 -6.08
N SER A 30 17.69 22.27 -6.45
CA SER A 30 19.05 21.75 -6.66
C SER A 30 19.79 22.54 -7.75
N TRP A 31 19.14 22.84 -8.88
CA TRP A 31 19.79 23.58 -9.96
C TRP A 31 20.06 25.06 -9.67
N ASN A 32 19.30 25.65 -8.75
CA ASN A 32 19.47 27.06 -8.35
C ASN A 32 20.26 27.23 -7.05
N ALA A 33 20.76 26.13 -6.46
CA ALA A 33 21.58 26.18 -5.26
C ALA A 33 22.97 26.73 -5.58
N ASN A 34 23.38 27.78 -4.86
CA ASN A 34 24.69 28.41 -5.03
C ASN A 34 25.76 27.85 -4.08
N ASP A 35 25.34 27.09 -3.06
CA ASP A 35 26.22 26.45 -2.09
C ASP A 35 26.12 24.92 -2.16
N ALA A 36 27.24 24.25 -1.87
CA ALA A 36 27.37 22.80 -1.95
C ALA A 36 26.39 22.07 -1.01
N PHE A 37 26.12 22.63 0.17
CA PHE A 37 25.21 22.03 1.14
C PHE A 37 23.77 21.98 0.61
N SER A 38 23.23 23.11 0.15
CA SER A 38 21.87 23.19 -0.40
C SER A 38 21.70 22.31 -1.63
N TYR A 39 22.74 22.18 -2.44
CA TYR A 39 22.78 21.30 -3.60
C TYR A 39 22.66 19.82 -3.22
N ASP A 40 23.52 19.34 -2.32
CA ASP A 40 23.54 17.94 -1.87
C ASP A 40 22.27 17.57 -1.09
N TRP A 41 21.76 18.50 -0.26
CA TRP A 41 20.48 18.35 0.44
C TRP A 41 19.31 18.20 -0.51
N SER A 42 19.19 19.10 -1.49
CA SER A 42 18.07 19.06 -2.44
C SER A 42 18.09 17.79 -3.29
N ARG A 43 19.27 17.32 -3.71
CA ARG A 43 19.44 16.03 -4.40
C ARG A 43 19.06 14.84 -3.54
N GLY A 44 19.50 14.84 -2.29
CA GLY A 44 19.17 13.83 -1.31
C GLY A 44 17.66 13.69 -1.08
N VAL A 45 17.00 14.83 -0.86
CA VAL A 45 15.54 14.90 -0.76
C VAL A 45 14.89 14.38 -2.04
N ALA A 46 15.34 14.82 -3.22
CA ALA A 46 14.77 14.35 -4.49
C ALA A 46 14.87 12.82 -4.65
N LEU A 47 16.02 12.20 -4.31
CA LEU A 47 16.21 10.75 -4.37
C LEU A 47 15.29 10.00 -3.40
N LEU A 48 15.14 10.48 -2.17
CA LEU A 48 14.21 9.92 -1.19
C LEU A 48 12.76 9.97 -1.69
N PHE A 49 12.37 11.09 -2.30
CA PHE A 49 11.02 11.26 -2.85
C PHE A 49 10.78 10.39 -4.09
N VAL A 50 11.79 10.20 -4.95
CA VAL A 50 11.71 9.25 -6.08
C VAL A 50 11.51 7.81 -5.59
N TRP A 51 12.26 7.40 -4.56
CA TRP A 51 12.09 6.09 -3.95
C TRP A 51 10.71 5.90 -3.32
N ALA A 52 10.23 6.91 -2.57
CA ALA A 52 8.89 6.89 -2.00
C ALA A 52 7.81 6.83 -3.10
N MET A 53 8.00 7.55 -4.21
CA MET A 53 7.10 7.52 -5.36
C MET A 53 7.03 6.14 -6.00
N ALA A 54 8.16 5.44 -6.16
CA ALA A 54 8.18 4.07 -6.69
C ALA A 54 7.33 3.12 -5.83
N TRP A 55 7.48 3.19 -4.51
CA TRP A 55 6.66 2.41 -3.57
C TRP A 55 5.17 2.77 -3.64
N MET A 56 4.86 4.07 -3.70
CA MET A 56 3.48 4.53 -3.84
C MET A 56 2.83 4.01 -5.12
N LEU A 57 3.53 4.02 -6.26
CA LEU A 57 3.02 3.50 -7.53
C LEU A 57 2.68 2.01 -7.43
N ILE A 58 3.56 1.20 -6.83
CA ILE A 58 3.31 -0.23 -6.60
C ILE A 58 2.04 -0.44 -5.77
N MET A 59 1.90 0.32 -4.68
CA MET A 59 0.73 0.24 -3.79
C MET A 59 -0.55 0.63 -4.53
N MET A 60 -0.49 1.69 -5.34
CA MET A 60 -1.63 2.21 -6.11
C MET A 60 -2.14 1.25 -7.20
N VAL A 61 -1.23 0.58 -7.91
CA VAL A 61 -1.61 -0.42 -8.93
C VAL A 61 -2.37 -1.58 -8.29
N ARG A 62 -1.92 -2.00 -7.11
CA ARG A 62 -2.52 -3.10 -6.35
C ARG A 62 -3.79 -2.68 -5.61
N LEU A 63 -3.98 -1.40 -5.34
CA LEU A 63 -5.13 -0.87 -4.62
C LEU A 63 -6.41 -1.01 -5.45
N LYS A 64 -7.41 -1.68 -4.89
CA LYS A 64 -8.73 -1.91 -5.49
C LYS A 64 -9.84 -1.53 -4.51
N SER A 65 -10.94 -1.02 -5.06
CA SER A 65 -12.16 -0.82 -4.29
C SER A 65 -12.86 -2.16 -4.16
N VAL A 66 -13.34 -2.48 -2.96
CA VAL A 66 -13.95 -3.77 -2.66
C VAL A 66 -15.21 -3.58 -1.83
N GLU A 67 -16.25 -4.34 -2.16
CA GLU A 67 -17.45 -4.49 -1.33
C GLU A 67 -17.58 -5.95 -0.89
N ALA A 68 -17.53 -6.20 0.41
CA ALA A 68 -17.68 -7.52 0.99
C ALA A 68 -19.16 -7.76 1.35
N LYS A 69 -19.79 -8.72 0.65
CA LYS A 69 -21.14 -9.19 0.90
C LYS A 69 -21.11 -10.51 1.69
N GLN A 70 -22.25 -11.16 1.91
CA GLN A 70 -22.29 -12.36 2.74
C GLN A 70 -21.79 -13.63 2.03
N ASP A 71 -21.95 -13.66 0.71
CA ASP A 71 -21.77 -14.81 -0.18
C ASP A 71 -20.58 -14.63 -1.12
N HIS A 72 -20.30 -13.38 -1.53
CA HIS A 72 -19.20 -13.05 -2.43
C HIS A 72 -18.53 -11.71 -2.11
N LEU A 73 -17.36 -11.51 -2.70
CA LEU A 73 -16.60 -10.27 -2.64
C LEU A 73 -16.63 -9.61 -4.03
N VAL A 74 -17.02 -8.34 -4.07
CA VAL A 74 -17.08 -7.55 -5.30
C VAL A 74 -15.85 -6.65 -5.38
N ILE A 75 -15.00 -6.86 -6.38
CA ILE A 75 -13.84 -6.02 -6.67
C ILE A 75 -14.21 -5.04 -7.77
N LYS A 76 -14.17 -3.74 -7.46
CA LYS A 76 -14.43 -2.65 -8.40
C LYS A 76 -13.11 -2.07 -8.90
N SER A 77 -12.94 -2.11 -10.22
CA SER A 77 -11.93 -1.36 -10.96
C SER A 77 -12.57 -0.19 -11.71
N PHE A 78 -11.76 0.66 -12.34
CA PHE A 78 -12.25 1.88 -13.00
C PHE A 78 -13.26 1.61 -14.14
N ARG A 79 -13.15 0.46 -14.83
CA ARG A 79 -14.04 0.09 -15.95
C ARG A 79 -14.78 -1.24 -15.76
N GLU A 80 -14.43 -2.00 -14.73
CA GLU A 80 -14.87 -3.38 -14.59
C GLU A 80 -15.22 -3.69 -13.13
N GLN A 81 -16.23 -4.51 -12.96
CA GLN A 81 -16.63 -5.06 -11.68
C GLN A 81 -16.50 -6.58 -11.75
N LYS A 82 -15.74 -7.14 -10.82
CA LYS A 82 -15.48 -8.57 -10.74
C LYS A 82 -16.04 -9.13 -9.45
N THR A 83 -16.70 -10.27 -9.54
CA THR A 83 -17.19 -11.02 -8.37
C THR A 83 -16.23 -12.17 -8.09
N VAL A 84 -15.85 -12.34 -6.82
CA VAL A 84 -14.94 -13.39 -6.35
C VAL A 84 -15.65 -14.14 -5.22
N ASP A 85 -15.73 -15.47 -5.34
CA ASP A 85 -16.29 -16.31 -4.29
C ASP A 85 -15.29 -16.42 -3.13
N TYR A 86 -15.78 -16.52 -1.89
CA TYR A 86 -14.91 -16.66 -0.72
C TYR A 86 -14.03 -17.92 -0.75
N LYS A 87 -14.49 -19.00 -1.40
CA LYS A 87 -13.71 -20.24 -1.58
C LYS A 87 -12.46 -20.06 -2.45
N ASP A 88 -12.45 -19.07 -3.34
CA ASP A 88 -11.33 -18.79 -4.25
C ASP A 88 -10.27 -17.88 -3.59
N ILE A 89 -10.52 -17.39 -2.38
CA ILE A 89 -9.56 -16.58 -1.64
C ILE A 89 -8.50 -17.49 -1.03
N GLU A 90 -7.24 -17.18 -1.30
CA GLU A 90 -6.10 -17.93 -0.78
C GLU A 90 -5.70 -17.44 0.61
N TRP A 91 -5.65 -16.12 0.80
CA TRP A 91 -5.36 -15.50 2.10
C TRP A 91 -5.78 -14.04 2.17
N VAL A 92 -5.98 -13.58 3.41
CA VAL A 92 -6.33 -12.20 3.76
C VAL A 92 -5.47 -11.76 4.93
N SER A 93 -4.71 -10.68 4.81
CA SER A 93 -3.80 -10.21 5.87
C SER A 93 -3.87 -8.69 6.01
N GLN A 94 -4.00 -8.20 7.24
CA GLN A 94 -3.92 -6.77 7.56
C GLN A 94 -2.46 -6.34 7.69
N LEU A 95 -2.06 -5.32 6.96
CA LEU A 95 -0.70 -4.79 7.01
C LEU A 95 -0.51 -3.92 8.25
N ALA A 96 0.67 -4.02 8.89
CA ALA A 96 1.04 -3.17 10.00
C ALA A 96 1.51 -1.79 9.49
N MET A 97 0.55 -0.88 9.23
CA MET A 97 0.81 0.49 8.79
C MET A 97 0.04 1.49 9.64
N ILE A 98 0.62 2.69 9.81
CA ILE A 98 0.10 3.71 10.72
C ILE A 98 -1.24 4.28 10.23
N ASN A 99 -1.30 4.71 8.97
CA ASN A 99 -2.51 5.20 8.31
C ASN A 99 -2.23 5.43 6.82
N PRO A 100 -3.04 4.96 5.86
CA PRO A 100 -4.22 4.11 6.03
C PRO A 100 -3.83 2.67 6.35
N VAL A 101 -4.57 2.03 7.25
CA VAL A 101 -4.47 0.58 7.44
C VAL A 101 -4.95 -0.08 6.15
N MET A 102 -4.15 -1.01 5.62
CA MET A 102 -4.46 -1.71 4.37
C MET A 102 -4.62 -3.20 4.62
N ILE A 103 -5.55 -3.79 3.89
CA ILE A 103 -5.78 -5.24 3.86
C ILE A 103 -5.19 -5.75 2.55
N SER A 104 -4.22 -6.65 2.63
CA SER A 104 -3.74 -7.39 1.48
C SER A 104 -4.58 -8.66 1.33
N LEU A 105 -5.03 -8.94 0.12
CA LEU A 105 -5.84 -10.11 -0.19
C LEU A 105 -5.27 -10.79 -1.44
N LYS A 106 -5.15 -12.11 -1.40
CA LYS A 106 -4.80 -12.93 -2.57
C LYS A 106 -5.94 -13.88 -2.88
N TYR A 107 -6.33 -13.95 -4.15
CA TYR A 107 -7.40 -14.81 -4.63
C TYR A 107 -7.02 -15.42 -5.97
N PHE A 108 -7.56 -16.60 -6.26
CA PHE A 108 -7.46 -17.23 -7.56
C PHE A 108 -8.49 -16.63 -8.51
N ASP A 109 -8.02 -16.05 -9.61
CA ASP A 109 -8.90 -15.52 -10.65
C ASP A 109 -9.22 -16.62 -11.66
N LYS A 110 -10.47 -17.11 -11.64
CA LYS A 110 -10.97 -18.14 -12.56
C LYS A 110 -10.94 -17.72 -14.03
N GLU A 111 -11.08 -16.43 -14.34
CA GLU A 111 -11.09 -15.96 -15.74
C GLU A 111 -9.69 -15.93 -16.34
N SER A 112 -8.69 -15.53 -15.55
CA SER A 112 -7.29 -15.51 -16.03
C SER A 112 -6.51 -16.78 -15.70
N GLY A 113 -7.04 -17.67 -14.85
CA GLY A 113 -6.34 -18.87 -14.39
C GLY A 113 -5.14 -18.58 -13.46
N GLU A 114 -5.08 -17.39 -12.87
CA GLU A 114 -3.91 -16.92 -12.13
C GLU A 114 -4.30 -16.36 -10.75
N SER A 115 -3.40 -16.51 -9.77
CA SER A 115 -3.60 -15.89 -8.46
C SER A 115 -3.26 -14.41 -8.48
N LYS A 116 -4.22 -13.55 -8.13
CA LYS A 116 -4.06 -12.10 -8.08
C LYS A 116 -3.96 -11.60 -6.64
N LYS A 117 -3.09 -10.61 -6.42
CA LYS A 117 -2.83 -10.01 -5.11
C LYS A 117 -3.22 -8.53 -5.11
N ILE A 118 -4.25 -8.18 -4.36
CA ILE A 118 -4.78 -6.81 -4.26
C ILE A 118 -4.53 -6.21 -2.89
N LEU A 119 -4.67 -4.90 -2.82
CA LEU A 119 -4.73 -4.12 -1.59
C LEU A 119 -6.10 -3.48 -1.49
N ILE A 120 -6.64 -3.44 -0.28
CA ILE A 120 -7.95 -2.86 0.03
C ILE A 120 -7.73 -1.83 1.12
N MET A 121 -8.25 -0.63 0.90
CA MET A 121 -8.39 0.37 1.94
C MET A 121 -9.79 0.21 2.53
N PRO A 122 -9.94 -0.35 3.74
CA PRO A 122 -11.23 -0.50 4.39
C PRO A 122 -11.83 0.89 4.64
N GLY A 123 -13.16 0.96 4.73
CA GLY A 123 -13.84 2.19 5.13
C GLY A 123 -13.25 2.70 6.44
N MET A 124 -12.76 3.94 6.44
CA MET A 124 -12.34 4.60 7.67
C MET A 124 -13.61 4.81 8.50
N SER A 125 -13.73 4.11 9.63
CA SER A 125 -14.58 4.63 10.70
C SER A 125 -14.01 5.99 11.10
N SER A 126 -14.85 6.89 11.59
CA SER A 126 -14.66 8.34 11.81
C SER A 126 -13.39 8.84 12.52
N GLN A 127 -12.45 7.96 12.90
CA GLN A 127 -11.15 8.32 13.47
C GLN A 127 -10.05 8.21 12.43
N MET A 128 -9.72 9.35 11.82
CA MET A 128 -8.60 9.53 10.89
C MET A 128 -7.23 9.20 11.53
N PHE A 129 -7.14 9.07 12.86
CA PHE A 129 -5.92 8.70 13.61
C PHE A 129 -6.24 7.65 14.68
N ASN A 130 -6.30 6.38 14.30
CA ASN A 130 -6.38 5.27 15.26
C ASN A 130 -5.04 4.52 15.26
N PHE A 131 -4.24 4.73 16.31
CA PHE A 131 -2.91 4.13 16.47
C PHE A 131 -2.96 2.66 16.93
N ASN A 132 -4.13 2.01 16.91
CA ASN A 132 -4.26 0.58 17.25
C ASN A 132 -3.88 -0.32 16.06
N PHE A 133 -2.61 -0.30 15.65
CA PHE A 133 -2.11 -1.12 14.52
C PHE A 133 -2.20 -2.63 14.76
N LEU A 134 -2.28 -3.03 16.03
CA LEU A 134 -2.42 -4.43 16.45
C LEU A 134 -3.87 -4.92 16.35
N LYS A 135 -4.84 -4.01 16.45
CA LYS A 135 -6.26 -4.37 16.39
C LYS A 135 -6.63 -4.68 14.96
N GLU A 136 -7.17 -5.87 14.78
CA GLU A 136 -7.69 -6.28 13.48
C GLU A 136 -8.98 -5.54 13.16
N LEU A 137 -9.10 -5.06 11.92
CA LEU A 137 -10.27 -4.34 11.45
C LEU A 137 -11.44 -5.30 11.24
N GLU A 138 -12.64 -4.81 11.53
CA GLU A 138 -13.89 -5.57 11.38
C GLU A 138 -14.06 -6.14 9.97
N MET A 139 -13.68 -5.37 8.93
CA MET A 139 -13.72 -5.84 7.55
C MET A 139 -12.76 -7.02 7.31
N THR A 140 -11.56 -7.01 7.89
CA THR A 140 -10.60 -8.13 7.78
C THR A 140 -11.16 -9.37 8.47
N THR A 141 -11.65 -9.21 9.70
CA THR A 141 -12.27 -10.31 10.48
C THR A 141 -13.45 -10.90 9.73
N PHE A 142 -14.35 -10.05 9.21
CA PHE A 142 -15.51 -10.48 8.44
C PHE A 142 -15.12 -11.29 7.20
N ILE A 143 -14.18 -10.78 6.38
CA ILE A 143 -13.74 -11.52 5.19
C ILE A 143 -13.11 -12.85 5.61
N ARG A 144 -12.27 -12.88 6.64
CA ARG A 144 -11.62 -14.11 7.10
C ARG A 144 -12.65 -15.15 7.57
N GLU A 145 -13.60 -14.77 8.40
CA GLU A 145 -14.66 -15.67 8.88
C GLU A 145 -15.44 -16.28 7.72
N ARG A 146 -15.72 -15.47 6.68
CA ARG A 146 -16.36 -15.97 5.46
C ARG A 146 -15.47 -16.94 4.70
N VAL A 147 -14.17 -16.64 4.54
CA VAL A 147 -13.23 -17.58 3.91
C VAL A 147 -13.19 -18.91 4.67
N ILE A 148 -13.07 -18.90 5.99
CA ILE A 148 -13.07 -20.11 6.83
C ILE A 148 -14.36 -20.91 6.65
N ALA A 149 -15.51 -20.23 6.63
CA ALA A 149 -16.81 -20.89 6.44
C ALA A 149 -16.95 -21.61 5.08
N PHE A 150 -16.33 -21.07 4.03
CA PHE A 150 -16.39 -21.65 2.67
C PHE A 150 -15.17 -22.52 2.32
N LYS A 151 -14.12 -22.50 3.14
CA LYS A 151 -12.87 -23.24 2.94
C LYS A 151 -12.30 -23.71 4.29
N PRO A 152 -12.70 -24.90 4.77
CA PRO A 152 -12.30 -25.41 6.09
C PRO A 152 -10.79 -25.58 6.26
N ASP A 153 -10.06 -25.84 5.17
CA ASP A 153 -8.61 -26.01 5.15
C ASP A 153 -7.85 -24.68 5.28
N TYR A 154 -8.54 -23.56 5.39
CA TYR A 154 -7.93 -22.25 5.59
C TYR A 154 -7.32 -22.14 6.99
N SER A 155 -5.99 -21.91 7.05
CA SER A 155 -5.29 -21.58 8.30
C SER A 155 -4.74 -20.17 8.28
N LYS A 156 -4.90 -19.45 9.39
CA LYS A 156 -4.32 -18.11 9.62
C LYS A 156 -2.79 -18.14 9.57
N GLU A 157 -2.17 -19.27 9.85
CA GLU A 157 -0.71 -19.44 9.82
C GLU A 157 -0.14 -19.34 8.40
N LEU A 158 -0.97 -19.55 7.37
CA LEU A 158 -0.62 -19.39 5.97
C LEU A 158 -0.67 -17.92 5.50
N GLU A 159 -1.18 -17.01 6.35
CA GLU A 159 -1.23 -15.58 6.02
C GLU A 159 0.18 -14.97 6.05
N PRO A 160 0.54 -14.12 5.08
CA PRO A 160 1.83 -13.44 5.09
C PRO A 160 1.94 -12.51 6.30
N SER A 161 3.15 -12.43 6.86
CA SER A 161 3.44 -11.56 7.99
C SER A 161 3.07 -10.11 7.70
N ARG A 162 2.40 -9.49 8.68
CA ARG A 162 1.91 -8.10 8.62
C ARG A 162 3.04 -7.08 8.44
N TRP A 163 4.28 -7.45 8.80
CA TRP A 163 5.46 -6.60 8.78
C TRP A 163 6.26 -6.65 7.48
N ILE A 164 5.96 -7.58 6.57
CA ILE A 164 6.72 -7.74 5.31
C ILE A 164 6.81 -6.42 4.53
N PRO A 165 5.74 -5.63 4.32
CA PRO A 165 5.86 -4.37 3.59
C PRO A 165 6.78 -3.36 4.29
N ALA A 166 6.72 -3.27 5.62
CA ALA A 166 7.59 -2.38 6.39
C ALA A 166 9.06 -2.82 6.29
N GLY A 167 9.33 -4.12 6.38
CA GLY A 167 10.66 -4.68 6.19
C GLY A 167 11.22 -4.40 4.80
N LEU A 168 10.41 -4.55 3.74
CA LEU A 168 10.83 -4.25 2.37
C LEU A 168 11.09 -2.76 2.14
N LEU A 169 10.28 -1.87 2.73
CA LEU A 169 10.52 -0.43 2.70
C LEU A 169 11.89 -0.11 3.34
N LEU A 170 12.17 -0.65 4.52
CA LEU A 170 13.46 -0.43 5.17
C LEU A 170 14.63 -0.96 4.33
N ILE A 171 14.56 -2.21 3.86
CA ILE A 171 15.65 -2.83 3.08
C ILE A 171 15.95 -2.06 1.80
N THR A 172 14.92 -1.58 1.10
CA THR A 172 15.11 -0.83 -0.15
C THR A 172 15.48 0.63 0.08
N GLY A 173 15.09 1.23 1.20
CA GLY A 173 15.45 2.60 1.56
C GLY A 173 16.87 2.74 2.12
N LEU A 174 17.38 1.72 2.81
CA LEU A 174 18.72 1.73 3.43
C LEU A 174 19.85 2.07 2.45
N PRO A 175 19.96 1.45 1.25
CA PRO A 175 20.99 1.83 0.27
C PRO A 175 20.95 3.30 -0.11
N ILE A 176 19.75 3.88 -0.24
CA ILE A 176 19.59 5.29 -0.62
C ILE A 176 20.07 6.19 0.51
N MET A 177 19.72 5.88 1.75
CA MET A 177 20.22 6.62 2.91
C MET A 177 21.74 6.52 3.04
N LEU A 178 22.32 5.33 2.81
CA LEU A 178 23.77 5.12 2.85
C LEU A 178 24.47 5.91 1.75
N ILE A 179 23.98 5.85 0.50
CA ILE A 179 24.52 6.63 -0.61
C ILE A 179 24.50 8.12 -0.27
N MET A 180 23.37 8.64 0.23
CA MET A 180 23.27 10.03 0.66
C MET A 180 24.30 10.36 1.73
N ASN A 181 24.43 9.53 2.77
CA ASN A 181 25.36 9.75 3.86
C ASN A 181 26.83 9.77 3.37
N PHE A 182 27.22 8.84 2.48
CA PHE A 182 28.55 8.82 1.89
C PHE A 182 28.85 10.06 1.03
N TYR A 183 27.89 10.53 0.23
CA TYR A 183 28.07 11.75 -0.56
C TYR A 183 28.19 12.99 0.34
N PHE A 184 27.38 13.08 1.40
CA PHE A 184 27.45 14.17 2.35
C PHE A 184 28.77 14.20 3.14
N MET A 185 29.29 13.05 3.55
CA MET A 185 30.54 12.99 4.33
C MET A 185 31.81 13.24 3.50
N ASN A 186 31.76 13.05 2.17
CA ASN A 186 32.93 13.25 1.30
C ASN A 186 33.02 14.67 0.71
N ASN A 187 31.97 15.49 0.84
CA ASN A 187 31.92 16.87 0.33
C ASN A 187 32.11 17.94 1.43
N PHE A 188 32.31 17.53 2.69
CA PHE A 188 32.69 18.35 3.83
C PHE A 188 34.09 17.97 4.32
#